data_AF-A0A4Q5TFB9-F1
#
_entry.id   AF-A0A4Q5TFB9-F1
#
_cell.length_a   1.000
_cell.length_b   1.000
_cell.length_c   1.000
_cell.angle_alpha   90.00
_cell.angle_beta   90.00
_cell.angle_gamma   90.00
#
_symmetry.space_group_name_H-M   'P 1'
#
loop_
_entity.id
_entity.type
_entity.pdbx_description
1 polymer ?
#
loop_
_entity_poly.entity_id
_entity_poly.type
_entity_poly.pdbx_seq_one_letter_code
_entity_poly.pdbx_strand_id
1 'polypeptide(L)'
;MNPEYLDDFSFVKGLYNVTSAVYSCFEKRVKTDKDRGWWPHTTNVLYYSIKKIDWLLNPLEQLDPERDESFYLMYVYIRPIIEHFFIAYYIQTKTRVHGVEHVARQYYNERFNSEQFKRIGYRLKFEAILDRRTPVSLLEEIKVKYASNIPYSEIERVHKVGRQFDFDKIIEYFAKHVPEDDVLFDFNKYATKLFQTYNIASNYLHGGILADEEHFRTEGIEESKLVRLNGNVFWGRICSLMLKQILLEILRLRNTEYKDCFIPIQHFNWMHGRENGRPDIGIKTYLQKITPD
;
A
#
# COMPACT_ATOMS: atom_id res chain seq x y z
N MET A 1 26.26 5.67 -1.14
CA MET A 1 25.13 5.36 -2.04
C MET A 1 25.71 5.07 -3.43
N ASN A 2 25.28 4.01 -4.13
CA ASN A 2 25.79 3.72 -5.48
C ASN A 2 25.26 4.80 -6.46
N PRO A 3 26.10 5.48 -7.26
CA PRO A 3 25.68 6.53 -8.20
C PRO A 3 24.51 6.16 -9.11
N GLU A 4 24.36 4.88 -9.45
CA GLU A 4 23.26 4.34 -10.25
C GLU A 4 21.87 4.59 -9.64
N TYR A 5 21.75 4.73 -8.32
CA TYR A 5 20.46 4.99 -7.67
C TYR A 5 20.06 6.47 -7.72
N LEU A 6 20.98 7.41 -7.78
CA LEU A 6 20.65 8.85 -7.82
C LEU A 6 19.87 9.23 -9.08
N ASP A 7 20.22 8.57 -10.18
CA ASP A 7 19.56 8.70 -11.47
C ASP A 7 18.13 8.15 -11.44
N ASP A 8 17.86 7.08 -10.67
CA ASP A 8 16.51 6.54 -10.49
C ASP A 8 15.65 7.43 -9.58
N PHE A 9 16.24 8.10 -8.59
CA PHE A 9 15.50 9.01 -7.71
C PHE A 9 14.96 10.23 -8.45
N SER A 10 15.77 10.86 -9.30
CA SER A 10 15.35 12.04 -10.07
C SER A 10 14.23 11.70 -11.07
N PHE A 11 14.38 10.58 -11.78
CA PHE A 11 13.38 10.06 -12.71
C PHE A 11 12.05 9.73 -12.01
N VAL A 12 12.09 8.92 -10.94
CA VAL A 12 10.90 8.53 -10.18
C VAL A 12 10.21 9.75 -9.57
N LYS A 13 10.97 10.71 -9.04
CA LYS A 13 10.42 11.97 -8.54
C LYS A 13 9.69 12.73 -9.65
N GLY A 14 10.30 12.87 -10.83
CA GLY A 14 9.66 13.51 -11.98
C GLY A 14 8.39 12.79 -12.42
N LEU A 15 8.43 11.46 -12.56
CA LEU A 15 7.29 10.64 -12.96
C LEU A 15 6.15 10.69 -11.92
N TYR A 16 6.49 10.67 -10.63
CA TYR A 16 5.55 10.87 -9.53
C TYR A 16 4.87 12.23 -9.61
N ASN A 17 5.63 13.31 -9.84
CA ASN A 17 5.09 14.66 -9.94
C ASN A 17 4.12 14.79 -11.12
N VAL A 18 4.50 14.30 -12.30
CA VAL A 18 3.62 14.32 -13.50
C VAL A 18 2.37 13.49 -13.27
N THR A 19 2.50 12.27 -12.75
CA THR A 19 1.34 11.39 -12.49
C THR A 19 0.41 12.00 -11.43
N SER A 20 0.97 12.59 -10.37
CA SER A 20 0.18 13.23 -9.32
C SER A 20 -0.54 14.49 -9.83
N ALA A 21 0.10 15.27 -10.69
CA ALA A 21 -0.53 16.43 -11.35
C ALA A 21 -1.71 15.99 -12.23
N VAL A 22 -1.50 14.99 -13.09
CA VAL A 22 -2.58 14.39 -13.90
C VAL A 22 -3.70 13.88 -12.99
N TYR A 23 -3.38 13.05 -11.99
CA TYR A 23 -4.38 12.50 -11.09
C TYR A 23 -5.22 13.60 -10.41
N SER A 24 -4.57 14.68 -9.98
CA SER A 24 -5.23 15.83 -9.35
C SER A 24 -6.19 16.55 -10.30
N CYS A 25 -5.80 16.74 -11.57
CA CYS A 25 -6.68 17.32 -12.59
C CYS A 25 -7.97 16.51 -12.78
N PHE A 26 -7.90 15.18 -12.64
CA PHE A 26 -9.02 14.28 -12.83
C PHE A 26 -9.69 13.84 -11.53
N GLU A 27 -9.28 14.35 -10.36
CA GLU A 27 -9.68 13.78 -9.07
C GLU A 27 -11.20 13.76 -8.87
N LYS A 28 -11.90 14.85 -9.22
CA LYS A 28 -13.36 14.95 -9.13
C LYS A 28 -14.04 13.88 -9.99
N ARG A 29 -13.48 13.60 -11.16
CA ARG A 29 -13.98 12.60 -12.10
C ARG A 29 -13.68 11.18 -11.60
N VAL A 30 -12.46 10.92 -11.18
CA VAL A 30 -12.06 9.65 -10.55
C VAL A 30 -12.98 9.32 -9.36
N LYS A 31 -13.29 10.30 -8.52
CA LYS A 31 -14.22 10.13 -7.39
C LYS A 31 -15.63 9.71 -7.83
N THR A 32 -16.07 10.16 -8.99
CA THR A 32 -17.40 9.83 -9.56
C THR A 32 -17.39 8.49 -10.28
N ASP A 33 -16.34 8.23 -11.05
CA ASP A 33 -16.25 7.08 -11.94
C ASP A 33 -15.79 5.80 -11.23
N LYS A 34 -15.13 5.92 -10.05
CA LYS A 34 -14.70 4.75 -9.26
C LYS A 34 -15.84 3.80 -8.93
N ASP A 35 -17.07 4.29 -8.78
CA ASP A 35 -18.24 3.48 -8.41
C ASP A 35 -18.96 2.88 -9.63
N ARG A 36 -18.56 3.27 -10.85
CA ARG A 36 -19.25 2.92 -12.11
C ARG A 36 -18.44 1.95 -12.99
N GLY A 37 -17.26 1.53 -12.52
CA GLY A 37 -16.33 0.67 -13.27
C GLY A 37 -16.71 -0.81 -13.30
N TRP A 38 -15.88 -1.63 -13.95
CA TRP A 38 -16.03 -3.10 -13.97
C TRP A 38 -15.88 -3.76 -12.60
N TRP A 39 -15.04 -3.18 -11.74
CA TRP A 39 -14.75 -3.68 -10.39
C TRP A 39 -14.87 -2.56 -9.36
N PRO A 40 -16.11 -2.07 -9.10
CA PRO A 40 -16.35 -0.90 -8.27
C PRO A 40 -15.78 -1.01 -6.86
N HIS A 41 -15.74 -2.22 -6.27
CA HIS A 41 -15.13 -2.37 -4.95
C HIS A 41 -13.60 -2.30 -5.02
N THR A 42 -13.00 -2.84 -6.09
CA THR A 42 -11.54 -2.79 -6.28
C THR A 42 -11.05 -1.36 -6.55
N THR A 43 -11.74 -0.63 -7.43
CA THR A 43 -11.46 0.79 -7.71
C THR A 43 -11.65 1.66 -6.47
N ASN A 44 -12.64 1.36 -5.63
CA ASN A 44 -12.80 2.02 -4.34
C ASN A 44 -11.62 1.78 -3.40
N VAL A 45 -11.16 0.54 -3.26
CA VAL A 45 -9.97 0.22 -2.45
C VAL A 45 -8.76 1.01 -2.96
N LEU A 46 -8.50 1.00 -4.27
CA LEU A 46 -7.41 1.76 -4.88
C LEU A 46 -7.52 3.25 -4.58
N TYR A 47 -8.69 3.86 -4.82
CA TYR A 47 -8.93 5.27 -4.60
C TYR A 47 -8.66 5.68 -3.15
N TYR A 48 -9.21 4.95 -2.18
CA TYR A 48 -9.03 5.27 -0.77
C TYR A 48 -7.62 4.97 -0.27
N SER A 49 -6.95 3.92 -0.78
CA SER A 49 -5.54 3.67 -0.45
C SER A 49 -4.63 4.75 -1.00
N ILE A 50 -4.84 5.26 -2.23
CA ILE A 50 -4.12 6.43 -2.76
C ILE A 50 -4.28 7.63 -1.83
N LYS A 51 -5.52 7.93 -1.42
CA LYS A 51 -5.78 9.06 -0.51
C LYS A 51 -5.07 8.91 0.84
N LYS A 52 -5.06 7.71 1.43
CA LYS A 52 -4.35 7.44 2.68
C LYS A 52 -2.84 7.55 2.51
N ILE A 53 -2.30 7.00 1.43
CA ILE A 53 -0.87 7.07 1.11
C ILE A 53 -0.44 8.52 0.92
N ASP A 54 -1.16 9.30 0.10
CA ASP A 54 -0.83 10.72 -0.14
C ASP A 54 -0.93 11.55 1.15
N TRP A 55 -1.93 11.25 2.00
CA TRP A 55 -2.08 11.90 3.30
C TRP A 55 -0.93 11.59 4.26
N LEU A 56 -0.39 10.37 4.25
CA LEU A 56 0.77 9.96 5.06
C LEU A 56 2.11 10.40 4.46
N LEU A 57 2.20 10.48 3.13
CA LEU A 57 3.40 10.87 2.41
C LEU A 57 3.71 12.36 2.60
N ASN A 58 2.69 13.21 2.65
CA ASN A 58 2.86 14.64 2.82
C ASN A 58 3.65 15.01 4.11
N PRO A 59 3.28 14.57 5.32
CA PRO A 59 4.09 14.84 6.51
C PRO A 59 5.46 14.15 6.47
N LEU A 60 5.58 12.97 5.85
CA LEU A 60 6.87 12.29 5.66
C LEU A 60 7.84 13.14 4.81
N GLU A 61 7.36 13.81 3.76
CA GLU A 61 8.15 14.69 2.90
C GLU A 61 8.57 16.00 3.59
N GLN A 62 7.89 16.38 4.67
CA GLN A 62 8.12 17.60 5.44
C GLN A 62 8.99 17.40 6.68
N LEU A 63 9.41 16.16 6.96
CA LEU A 63 10.28 15.88 8.10
C LEU A 63 11.63 16.58 7.93
N ASP A 64 12.05 17.24 9.01
CA ASP A 64 13.35 17.90 9.08
C ASP A 64 14.42 16.86 9.47
N PRO A 65 15.35 16.49 8.57
CA PRO A 65 16.35 15.45 8.82
C PRO A 65 17.29 15.79 9.99
N GLU A 66 17.39 17.08 10.36
CA GLU A 66 18.22 17.56 11.46
C GLU A 66 17.55 17.34 12.84
N ARG A 67 16.25 17.01 12.88
CA ARG A 67 15.54 16.70 14.13
C ARG A 67 15.60 15.21 14.43
N ASP A 68 15.98 14.87 15.67
CA ASP A 68 16.05 13.47 16.10
C ASP A 68 14.71 12.74 16.01
N GLU A 69 13.58 13.42 16.29
CA GLU A 69 12.26 12.79 16.20
C GLU A 69 11.90 12.38 14.76
N SER A 70 12.41 13.08 13.75
CA SER A 70 12.15 12.80 12.33
C SER A 70 12.58 11.39 11.94
N PHE A 71 13.63 10.87 12.58
CA PHE A 71 14.12 9.53 12.28
C PHE A 71 13.15 8.43 12.72
N TYR A 72 12.52 8.57 13.89
CA TYR A 72 11.47 7.65 14.30
C TYR A 72 10.20 7.87 13.47
N LEU A 73 9.81 9.13 13.30
CA LEU A 73 8.59 9.50 12.57
C LEU A 73 8.59 9.00 11.12
N MET A 74 9.73 8.98 10.42
CA MET A 74 9.77 8.46 9.06
C MET A 74 9.36 6.97 8.99
N TYR A 75 9.73 6.16 9.98
CA TYR A 75 9.33 4.74 10.04
C TYR A 75 7.86 4.59 10.44
N VAL A 76 7.35 5.48 11.31
CA VAL A 76 5.93 5.56 11.66
C VAL A 76 5.07 5.84 10.42
N TYR A 77 5.53 6.70 9.50
CA TYR A 77 4.79 7.02 8.28
C TYR A 77 4.98 5.99 7.16
N ILE A 78 6.19 5.50 6.91
CA ILE A 78 6.45 4.62 5.76
C ILE A 78 5.80 3.24 5.91
N ARG A 79 5.73 2.70 7.14
CA ARG A 79 5.11 1.40 7.39
C ARG A 79 3.64 1.34 6.94
N PRO A 80 2.74 2.22 7.41
CA PRO A 80 1.34 2.22 6.96
C PRO A 80 1.19 2.58 5.48
N ILE A 81 2.08 3.40 4.90
CA ILE A 81 2.11 3.64 3.45
C ILE A 81 2.29 2.31 2.69
N ILE A 82 3.29 1.53 3.09
CA ILE A 82 3.60 0.24 2.46
C ILE A 82 2.44 -0.76 2.69
N GLU A 83 1.85 -0.81 3.88
CA GLU A 83 0.68 -1.68 4.16
C GLU A 83 -0.53 -1.34 3.27
N HIS A 84 -0.87 -0.06 3.14
CA HIS A 84 -1.96 0.39 2.28
C HIS A 84 -1.70 0.09 0.80
N PHE A 85 -0.44 0.23 0.37
CA PHE A 85 -0.01 -0.17 -0.96
C PHE A 85 -0.24 -1.67 -1.19
N PHE A 86 0.32 -2.53 -0.34
CA PHE A 86 0.25 -3.97 -0.54
C PHE A 86 -1.16 -4.52 -0.46
N ILE A 87 -2.00 -4.02 0.44
CA ILE A 87 -3.40 -4.43 0.52
C ILE A 87 -4.13 -4.08 -0.77
N ALA A 88 -3.99 -2.84 -1.26
CA ALA A 88 -4.67 -2.41 -2.48
C ALA A 88 -4.16 -3.14 -3.71
N TYR A 89 -2.84 -3.33 -3.79
CA TYR A 89 -2.19 -4.02 -4.89
C TYR A 89 -2.54 -5.51 -4.92
N TYR A 90 -2.62 -6.16 -3.76
CA TYR A 90 -3.10 -7.54 -3.61
C TYR A 90 -4.54 -7.70 -4.08
N ILE A 91 -5.43 -6.82 -3.62
CA ILE A 91 -6.85 -6.84 -4.00
C ILE A 91 -6.99 -6.68 -5.52
N GLN A 92 -6.28 -5.71 -6.12
CA GLN A 92 -6.31 -5.50 -7.57
C GLN A 92 -5.74 -6.70 -8.33
N THR A 93 -4.62 -7.25 -7.90
CA THR A 93 -3.98 -8.40 -8.55
C THR A 93 -4.89 -9.61 -8.51
N LYS A 94 -5.45 -9.93 -7.35
CA LYS A 94 -6.34 -11.10 -7.17
C LYS A 94 -7.66 -10.93 -7.92
N THR A 95 -8.23 -9.73 -7.95
CA THR A 95 -9.40 -9.42 -8.80
C THR A 95 -9.07 -9.63 -10.28
N ARG A 96 -7.90 -9.15 -10.74
CA ARG A 96 -7.49 -9.25 -12.14
C ARG A 96 -7.20 -10.69 -12.56
N VAL A 97 -6.46 -11.45 -11.74
CA VAL A 97 -6.09 -12.86 -12.02
C VAL A 97 -7.33 -13.77 -12.05
N HIS A 98 -8.31 -13.55 -11.17
CA HIS A 98 -9.51 -14.39 -11.11
C HIS A 98 -10.72 -13.82 -11.84
N GLY A 99 -10.65 -12.59 -12.35
CA GLY A 99 -11.76 -11.89 -12.99
C GLY A 99 -12.93 -11.51 -12.06
N VAL A 100 -12.79 -11.64 -10.74
CA VAL A 100 -13.87 -11.43 -9.76
C VAL A 100 -13.44 -10.58 -8.57
N GLU A 101 -14.25 -9.57 -8.21
CA GLU A 101 -13.93 -8.62 -7.13
C GLU A 101 -14.35 -9.08 -5.70
N HIS A 102 -14.58 -10.39 -5.50
CA HIS A 102 -15.01 -10.93 -4.20
C HIS A 102 -14.05 -10.57 -3.06
N VAL A 103 -12.75 -10.54 -3.35
CA VAL A 103 -11.70 -10.15 -2.38
C VAL A 103 -11.84 -8.68 -1.95
N ALA A 104 -12.24 -7.79 -2.85
CA ALA A 104 -12.46 -6.38 -2.52
C ALA A 104 -13.68 -6.20 -1.61
N ARG A 105 -14.74 -6.99 -1.82
CA ARG A 105 -15.90 -7.03 -0.90
C ARG A 105 -15.49 -7.56 0.48
N GLN A 106 -14.66 -8.61 0.49
CA GLN A 106 -14.15 -9.18 1.74
C GLN A 106 -13.28 -8.21 2.55
N TYR A 107 -12.60 -7.29 1.86
CA TYR A 107 -11.85 -6.23 2.52
C TYR A 107 -12.77 -5.26 3.27
N TYR A 108 -13.88 -4.83 2.68
CA TYR A 108 -14.78 -3.90 3.35
C TYR A 108 -15.54 -4.53 4.51
N ASN A 109 -16.01 -5.76 4.34
CA ASN A 109 -16.89 -6.39 5.32
C ASN A 109 -16.08 -7.17 6.37
N GLU A 110 -15.23 -8.10 5.97
CA GLU A 110 -14.57 -9.02 6.89
C GLU A 110 -13.29 -8.46 7.49
N ARG A 111 -12.46 -7.71 6.74
CA ARG A 111 -11.23 -7.14 7.31
C ARG A 111 -11.56 -6.10 8.38
N PHE A 112 -12.47 -5.19 8.08
CA PHE A 112 -12.92 -4.18 9.04
C PHE A 112 -13.47 -4.83 10.32
N ASN A 113 -14.40 -5.79 10.18
CA ASN A 113 -14.98 -6.48 11.34
C ASN A 113 -13.92 -7.27 12.14
N SER A 114 -13.00 -7.96 11.45
CA SER A 114 -11.89 -8.65 12.11
C SER A 114 -11.01 -7.69 12.91
N GLU A 115 -10.71 -6.49 12.41
CA GLU A 115 -9.94 -5.48 13.16
C GLU A 115 -10.72 -4.94 14.37
N GLN A 116 -12.03 -4.70 14.23
CA GLN A 116 -12.88 -4.31 15.36
C GLN A 116 -12.89 -5.37 16.46
N PHE A 117 -13.04 -6.64 16.11
CA PHE A 117 -12.99 -7.75 17.06
C PHE A 117 -11.62 -7.87 17.74
N LYS A 118 -10.52 -7.72 17.00
CA LYS A 118 -9.17 -7.67 17.59
C LYS A 118 -9.04 -6.53 18.59
N ARG A 119 -9.50 -5.32 18.26
CA ARG A 119 -9.45 -4.14 19.14
C ARG A 119 -10.25 -4.34 20.43
N ILE A 120 -11.46 -4.89 20.32
CA ILE A 120 -12.28 -5.23 21.49
C ILE A 120 -11.54 -6.26 22.36
N GLY A 121 -11.02 -7.32 21.73
CA GLY A 121 -10.27 -8.36 22.44
C GLY A 121 -9.03 -7.83 23.18
N TYR A 122 -8.25 -6.93 22.57
CA TYR A 122 -7.11 -6.29 23.24
C TYR A 122 -7.53 -5.43 24.43
N ARG A 123 -8.60 -4.64 24.28
CA ARG A 123 -9.14 -3.83 25.38
C ARG A 123 -9.56 -4.71 26.56
N LEU A 124 -10.33 -5.77 26.31
CA LEU A 124 -10.78 -6.70 27.36
C LEU A 124 -9.61 -7.37 28.09
N LYS A 125 -8.54 -7.73 27.36
CA LYS A 125 -7.31 -8.26 27.97
C LYS A 125 -6.62 -7.21 28.86
N PHE A 126 -6.55 -5.97 28.40
CA PHE A 126 -5.92 -4.89 29.15
C PHE A 126 -6.70 -4.54 30.43
N GLU A 127 -8.01 -4.41 30.34
CA GLU A 127 -8.92 -4.21 31.49
C GLU A 127 -8.79 -5.35 32.51
N ALA A 128 -8.75 -6.60 32.04
CA ALA A 128 -8.55 -7.77 32.90
C ALA A 128 -7.22 -7.73 33.66
N ILE A 129 -6.13 -7.30 32.99
CA ILE A 129 -4.81 -7.12 33.62
C ILE A 129 -4.86 -6.03 34.69
N LEU A 130 -5.45 -4.87 34.36
CA LEU A 130 -5.55 -3.73 35.28
C LEU A 130 -6.39 -4.05 36.52
N ASP A 131 -7.54 -4.69 36.31
CA ASP A 131 -8.48 -5.02 37.37
C ASP A 131 -8.11 -6.31 38.11
N ARG A 132 -7.08 -7.04 37.66
CA ARG A 132 -6.70 -8.38 38.13
C ARG A 132 -7.86 -9.37 38.09
N ARG A 133 -8.66 -9.30 37.03
CA ARG A 133 -9.85 -10.15 36.81
C ARG A 133 -9.63 -11.09 35.64
N THR A 134 -10.48 -12.11 35.55
CA THR A 134 -10.55 -12.95 34.34
C THR A 134 -11.09 -12.10 33.18
N PRO A 135 -10.51 -12.20 31.97
CA PRO A 135 -11.03 -11.47 30.80
C PRO A 135 -12.48 -11.84 30.52
N VAL A 136 -13.33 -10.83 30.37
CA VAL A 136 -14.69 -11.01 29.83
C VAL A 136 -14.58 -11.64 28.45
N SER A 137 -15.47 -12.57 28.12
CA SER A 137 -15.44 -13.21 26.81
C SER A 137 -15.72 -12.18 25.72
N LEU A 138 -14.90 -12.17 24.67
CA LEU A 138 -15.13 -11.34 23.47
C LEU A 138 -16.55 -11.53 22.93
N LEU A 139 -17.09 -12.74 23.04
CA LEU A 139 -18.42 -13.10 22.57
C LEU A 139 -19.53 -12.43 23.39
N GLU A 140 -19.35 -12.33 24.71
CA GLU A 140 -20.29 -11.65 25.60
C GLU A 140 -20.28 -10.14 25.30
N GLU A 141 -19.09 -9.56 25.12
CA GLU A 141 -18.95 -8.16 24.79
C GLU A 141 -19.56 -7.81 23.42
N ILE A 142 -19.36 -8.66 22.40
CA ILE A 142 -19.97 -8.45 21.07
C ILE A 142 -21.50 -8.52 21.15
N LYS A 143 -22.04 -9.48 21.91
CA LYS A 143 -23.49 -9.61 22.12
C LYS A 143 -24.07 -8.35 22.75
N VAL A 144 -23.42 -7.82 23.78
CA VAL A 144 -23.85 -6.60 24.48
C VAL A 144 -23.75 -5.38 23.56
N LYS A 145 -22.60 -5.18 22.91
CA LYS A 145 -22.31 -3.95 22.15
C LYS A 145 -23.09 -3.84 20.84
N TYR A 146 -23.35 -4.96 20.17
CA TYR A 146 -23.98 -4.96 18.84
C TYR A 146 -25.41 -5.51 18.86
N ALA A 147 -25.96 -5.86 20.03
CA ALA A 147 -27.26 -6.51 20.17
C ALA A 147 -27.44 -7.70 19.20
N SER A 148 -26.35 -8.45 18.97
CA SER A 148 -26.29 -9.47 17.92
C SER A 148 -26.01 -10.85 18.49
N ASN A 149 -26.71 -11.86 18.01
CA ASN A 149 -26.46 -13.27 18.34
C ASN A 149 -25.48 -13.91 17.34
N ILE A 150 -24.37 -13.23 17.04
CA ILE A 150 -23.36 -13.77 16.15
C ILE A 150 -22.71 -15.01 16.81
N PRO A 151 -22.72 -16.18 16.15
CA PRO A 151 -22.08 -17.38 16.69
C PRO A 151 -20.54 -17.27 16.60
N TYR A 152 -19.83 -18.01 17.46
CA TYR A 152 -18.36 -17.99 17.47
C TYR A 152 -17.75 -18.37 16.12
N SER A 153 -18.33 -19.38 15.46
CA SER A 153 -17.90 -19.84 14.14
C SER A 153 -17.93 -18.74 13.09
N GLU A 154 -18.84 -17.79 13.20
CA GLU A 154 -18.91 -16.63 12.29
C GLU A 154 -17.80 -15.62 12.60
N ILE A 155 -17.46 -15.39 13.88
CA ILE A 155 -16.31 -14.58 14.28
C ILE A 155 -15.01 -15.22 13.76
N GLU A 156 -14.85 -16.53 13.91
CA GLU A 156 -13.70 -17.26 13.38
C GLU A 156 -13.61 -17.20 11.85
N ARG A 157 -14.76 -17.33 11.15
CA ARG A 157 -14.84 -17.18 9.69
C ARG A 157 -14.37 -15.78 9.28
N VAL A 158 -14.88 -14.74 9.92
CA VAL A 158 -14.50 -13.34 9.67
C VAL A 158 -13.01 -13.15 9.90
N HIS A 159 -12.44 -13.67 10.99
CA HIS A 159 -11.01 -13.61 11.23
C HIS A 159 -10.20 -14.37 10.17
N LYS A 160 -10.64 -15.58 9.78
CA LYS A 160 -9.97 -16.37 8.73
C LYS A 160 -9.92 -15.62 7.41
N VAL A 161 -11.04 -15.02 7.00
CA VAL A 161 -11.11 -14.19 5.78
C VAL A 161 -10.28 -12.91 5.94
N GLY A 162 -10.35 -12.24 7.10
CA GLY A 162 -9.60 -11.01 7.39
C GLY A 162 -8.08 -11.20 7.45
N ARG A 163 -7.60 -12.39 7.82
CA ARG A 163 -6.17 -12.76 7.82
C ARG A 163 -5.56 -12.85 6.43
N GLN A 164 -6.36 -13.00 5.37
CA GLN A 164 -5.81 -13.01 4.01
C GLN A 164 -5.15 -11.67 3.62
N PHE A 165 -5.48 -10.60 4.35
CA PHE A 165 -4.90 -9.27 4.18
C PHE A 165 -3.73 -9.01 5.13
N ASP A 166 -3.33 -10.01 5.93
CA ASP A 166 -2.09 -9.93 6.70
C ASP A 166 -0.90 -10.01 5.73
N PHE A 167 0.17 -9.30 6.08
CA PHE A 167 1.26 -9.01 5.17
C PHE A 167 1.98 -10.25 4.66
N ASP A 168 2.19 -11.25 5.53
CA ASP A 168 2.75 -12.55 5.20
C ASP A 168 1.90 -13.31 4.16
N LYS A 169 0.58 -13.23 4.25
CA LYS A 169 -0.35 -13.85 3.31
C LYS A 169 -0.35 -13.17 1.95
N ILE A 170 -0.19 -11.86 1.94
CA ILE A 170 -0.03 -11.09 0.70
C ILE A 170 1.28 -11.49 -0.01
N ILE A 171 2.40 -11.56 0.74
CA ILE A 171 3.70 -12.01 0.20
C ILE A 171 3.58 -13.43 -0.37
N GLU A 172 3.03 -14.35 0.42
CA GLU A 172 2.83 -15.74 0.03
C GLU A 172 2.03 -15.86 -1.28
N TYR A 173 0.99 -15.05 -1.43
CA TYR A 173 0.20 -15.00 -2.65
C TYR A 173 1.01 -14.53 -3.86
N PHE A 174 1.77 -13.43 -3.75
CA PHE A 174 2.60 -12.95 -4.86
C PHE A 174 3.66 -13.96 -5.29
N ALA A 175 4.23 -14.70 -4.34
CA ALA A 175 5.27 -15.68 -4.62
C ALA A 175 4.75 -16.99 -5.24
N LYS A 176 3.52 -17.42 -4.90
CA LYS A 176 3.02 -18.77 -5.23
C LYS A 176 1.83 -18.81 -6.18
N HIS A 177 1.09 -17.71 -6.32
CA HIS A 177 -0.23 -17.73 -6.96
C HIS A 177 -0.38 -16.74 -8.12
N VAL A 178 0.57 -15.83 -8.32
CA VAL A 178 0.56 -14.98 -9.51
C VAL A 178 1.26 -15.71 -10.67
N PRO A 179 0.60 -15.88 -11.83
CA PRO A 179 1.20 -16.50 -13.01
C PRO A 179 2.47 -15.78 -13.47
N GLU A 180 3.42 -16.52 -14.06
CA GLU A 180 4.68 -15.93 -14.59
C GLU A 180 4.46 -15.05 -15.83
N ASP A 181 3.39 -15.31 -16.58
CA ASP A 181 2.98 -14.55 -17.77
C ASP A 181 2.12 -13.32 -17.44
N ASP A 182 1.89 -13.07 -16.15
CA ASP A 182 1.16 -11.93 -15.63
C ASP A 182 1.78 -10.61 -16.10
N VAL A 183 0.93 -9.68 -16.54
CA VAL A 183 1.38 -8.42 -17.14
C VAL A 183 2.15 -7.54 -16.15
N LEU A 184 1.99 -7.77 -14.85
CA LEU A 184 2.69 -7.08 -13.76
C LEU A 184 3.68 -8.02 -13.03
N PHE A 185 4.07 -9.15 -13.62
CA PHE A 185 4.93 -10.13 -12.96
C PHE A 185 6.29 -9.55 -12.53
N ASP A 186 6.97 -8.83 -13.43
CA ASP A 186 8.24 -8.15 -13.11
C ASP A 186 8.05 -7.08 -12.04
N PHE A 187 6.88 -6.45 -12.02
CA PHE A 187 6.55 -5.51 -10.97
C PHE A 187 6.34 -6.22 -9.61
N ASN A 188 5.73 -7.40 -9.58
CA ASN A 188 5.62 -8.21 -8.35
C ASN A 188 7.00 -8.56 -7.79
N LYS A 189 7.97 -8.86 -8.66
CA LYS A 189 9.36 -9.08 -8.25
C LYS A 189 9.95 -7.80 -7.66
N TYR A 190 9.70 -6.64 -8.25
CA TYR A 190 10.19 -5.36 -7.71
C TYR A 190 9.57 -5.00 -6.36
N ALA A 191 8.30 -5.34 -6.14
CA ALA A 191 7.62 -5.14 -4.88
C ALA A 191 8.31 -5.88 -3.70
N THR A 192 9.14 -6.89 -3.97
CA THR A 192 9.93 -7.54 -2.91
C THR A 192 10.91 -6.61 -2.20
N LYS A 193 11.41 -5.55 -2.88
CA LYS A 193 12.24 -4.52 -2.25
C LYS A 193 11.48 -3.70 -1.21
N LEU A 194 10.17 -3.45 -1.44
CA LEU A 194 9.30 -2.80 -0.46
C LEU A 194 9.09 -3.67 0.79
N PHE A 195 9.18 -5.00 0.69
CA PHE A 195 9.13 -5.88 1.87
C PHE A 195 10.33 -5.69 2.80
N GLN A 196 11.52 -5.43 2.25
CA GLN A 196 12.70 -5.14 3.06
C GLN A 196 12.50 -3.83 3.83
N THR A 197 12.04 -2.78 3.15
CA THR A 197 11.70 -1.50 3.81
C THR A 197 10.63 -1.67 4.88
N TYR A 198 9.59 -2.47 4.60
CA TYR A 198 8.56 -2.80 5.60
C TYR A 198 9.14 -3.47 6.83
N ASN A 199 9.97 -4.50 6.64
CA ASN A 199 10.56 -5.25 7.75
C ASN A 199 11.48 -4.39 8.61
N ILE A 200 12.29 -3.52 7.99
CA ILE A 200 13.11 -2.54 8.70
C ILE A 200 12.19 -1.63 9.52
N ALA A 201 11.20 -0.99 8.89
CA ALA A 201 10.28 -0.09 9.61
C ALA A 201 9.53 -0.80 10.75
N SER A 202 9.12 -2.05 10.55
CA SER A 202 8.45 -2.84 11.58
C SER A 202 9.38 -3.20 12.74
N ASN A 203 10.66 -3.48 12.48
CA ASN A 203 11.65 -3.73 13.53
C ASN A 203 11.82 -2.46 14.40
N TYR A 204 11.91 -1.29 13.77
CA TYR A 204 12.01 0.00 14.43
C TYR A 204 10.82 0.30 15.35
N LEU A 205 9.58 0.10 14.87
CA LEU A 205 8.40 0.40 15.68
C LEU A 205 8.13 -0.60 16.81
N HIS A 206 8.73 -1.79 16.76
CA HIS A 206 8.55 -2.82 17.78
C HIS A 206 9.74 -2.93 18.75
N GLY A 207 10.68 -1.98 18.72
CA GLY A 207 11.85 -1.98 19.60
C GLY A 207 12.78 -3.16 19.35
N GLY A 208 12.92 -3.56 18.08
CA GLY A 208 13.84 -4.62 17.71
C GLY A 208 15.29 -4.18 17.88
N ILE A 209 16.16 -5.14 18.20
CA ILE A 209 17.57 -4.87 18.54
C ILE A 209 18.36 -4.14 17.46
N LEU A 210 17.93 -4.25 16.19
CA LEU A 210 18.55 -3.55 15.07
C LEU A 210 18.30 -2.04 15.16
N ALA A 211 17.12 -1.62 15.62
CA ALA A 211 16.81 -0.22 15.84
C ALA A 211 17.68 0.37 16.97
N ASP A 212 17.93 -0.42 18.01
CA ASP A 212 18.78 -0.02 19.12
C ASP A 212 20.25 0.14 18.69
N GLU A 213 20.76 -0.81 17.91
CA GLU A 213 22.12 -0.75 17.33
C GLU A 213 22.29 0.46 16.39
N GLU A 214 21.33 0.67 15.49
CA GLU A 214 21.39 1.74 14.49
C GLU A 214 21.17 3.15 15.07
N HIS A 215 20.53 3.29 16.23
CA HIS A 215 20.23 4.61 16.81
C HIS A 215 21.14 4.98 17.99
N PHE A 216 21.52 4.02 18.82
CA PHE A 216 22.24 4.31 20.07
C PHE A 216 23.68 3.83 20.11
N ARG A 217 24.10 2.91 19.22
CA ARG A 217 25.41 2.24 19.33
C ARG A 217 26.40 2.54 18.21
N THR A 218 25.95 3.07 17.07
CA THR A 218 26.85 3.30 15.92
C THR A 218 27.22 4.78 15.82
N GLU A 219 28.47 5.17 16.09
CA GLU A 219 28.96 6.53 15.82
C GLU A 219 29.06 6.77 14.30
N GLY A 220 28.50 7.88 13.78
CA GLY A 220 28.54 8.26 12.34
C GLY A 220 27.20 8.43 11.60
N ILE A 221 26.08 8.54 12.33
CA ILE A 221 24.70 8.43 11.80
C ILE A 221 24.17 9.66 11.05
N GLU A 222 24.73 10.86 11.19
CA GLU A 222 24.12 12.08 10.62
C GLU A 222 23.99 12.03 9.08
N GLU A 223 25.04 11.61 8.37
CA GLU A 223 25.01 11.44 6.91
C GLU A 223 24.05 10.29 6.48
N SER A 224 23.67 9.41 7.41
CA SER A 224 22.74 8.30 7.19
C SER A 224 21.26 8.69 7.34
N LYS A 225 20.92 9.71 8.15
CA LYS A 225 19.51 10.10 8.42
C LYS A 225 18.85 10.67 7.18
N LEU A 226 19.49 11.64 6.51
CA LEU A 226 19.01 12.24 5.28
C LEU A 226 18.85 11.19 4.17
N VAL A 227 19.82 10.29 4.04
CA VAL A 227 19.78 9.19 3.06
C VAL A 227 18.58 8.27 3.30
N ARG A 228 18.34 7.88 4.56
CA ARG A 228 17.21 7.00 4.93
C ARG A 228 15.86 7.70 4.75
N LEU A 229 15.75 8.98 5.15
CA LEU A 229 14.55 9.77 4.94
C LEU A 229 14.23 9.88 3.45
N ASN A 230 15.21 10.25 2.63
CA ASN A 230 15.05 10.31 1.17
C ASN A 230 14.64 8.95 0.59
N GLY A 231 15.22 7.85 1.06
CA GLY A 231 14.84 6.50 0.67
C GLY A 231 13.38 6.17 1.01
N ASN A 232 12.93 6.51 2.22
CA ASN A 232 11.53 6.31 2.63
C ASN A 232 10.57 7.17 1.82
N VAL A 233 10.90 8.44 1.58
CA VAL A 233 10.13 9.33 0.69
C VAL A 233 10.05 8.74 -0.72
N PHE A 234 11.16 8.25 -1.27
CA PHE A 234 11.20 7.59 -2.57
C PHE A 234 10.24 6.40 -2.64
N TRP A 235 10.28 5.50 -1.65
CA TRP A 235 9.38 4.35 -1.60
C TRP A 235 7.91 4.74 -1.43
N GLY A 236 7.63 5.79 -0.65
CA GLY A 236 6.28 6.33 -0.53
C GLY A 236 5.75 6.90 -1.84
N ARG A 237 6.60 7.61 -2.60
CA ARG A 237 6.27 8.09 -3.95
C ARG A 237 6.00 6.95 -4.92
N ILE A 238 6.81 5.89 -4.90
CA ILE A 238 6.57 4.67 -5.70
C ILE A 238 5.19 4.09 -5.37
N CYS A 239 4.88 3.88 -4.10
CA CYS A 239 3.59 3.34 -3.66
C CYS A 239 2.41 4.15 -4.22
N SER A 240 2.47 5.48 -4.09
CA SER A 240 1.44 6.40 -4.58
C SER A 240 1.33 6.40 -6.11
N LEU A 241 2.47 6.60 -6.80
CA LEU A 241 2.59 6.63 -8.26
C LEU A 241 1.91 5.42 -8.87
N MET A 242 2.20 4.25 -8.32
CA MET A 242 1.74 2.99 -8.84
C MET A 242 0.24 2.77 -8.72
N LEU A 243 -0.33 2.98 -7.53
CA LEU A 243 -1.77 2.84 -7.37
C LEU A 243 -2.52 3.85 -8.24
N LYS A 244 -2.00 5.08 -8.38
CA LYS A 244 -2.56 6.10 -9.29
C LYS A 244 -2.57 5.61 -10.73
N GLN A 245 -1.46 5.10 -11.24
CA GLN A 245 -1.40 4.59 -12.61
C GLN A 245 -2.34 3.39 -12.82
N ILE A 246 -2.37 2.43 -11.88
CA ILE A 246 -3.29 1.28 -11.93
C ILE A 246 -4.76 1.74 -11.95
N LEU A 247 -5.13 2.68 -11.08
CA LEU A 247 -6.51 3.17 -11.00
C LEU A 247 -6.90 3.91 -12.28
N LEU A 248 -6.08 4.85 -12.76
CA LEU A 248 -6.32 5.58 -14.00
C LEU A 248 -6.49 4.63 -15.18
N GLU A 249 -5.71 3.55 -15.18
CA GLU A 249 -5.73 2.58 -16.26
C GLU A 249 -6.99 1.71 -16.23
N ILE A 250 -7.43 1.25 -15.06
CA ILE A 250 -8.73 0.57 -14.91
C ILE A 250 -9.88 1.48 -15.39
N LEU A 251 -9.82 2.77 -15.09
CA LEU A 251 -10.83 3.74 -15.54
C LEU A 251 -10.76 3.96 -17.07
N ARG A 252 -9.55 3.97 -17.65
CA ARG A 252 -9.33 4.09 -19.11
C ARG A 252 -9.96 2.96 -19.91
N LEU A 253 -9.96 1.74 -19.39
CA LEU A 253 -10.60 0.60 -20.05
C LEU A 253 -12.11 0.82 -20.30
N ARG A 254 -12.74 1.75 -19.56
CA ARG A 254 -14.18 2.02 -19.67
C ARG A 254 -14.51 3.38 -20.26
N ASN A 255 -13.66 4.37 -20.02
CA ASN A 255 -13.90 5.72 -20.46
C ASN A 255 -12.69 6.22 -21.27
N THR A 256 -12.89 6.35 -22.58
CA THR A 256 -11.86 6.77 -23.53
C THR A 256 -11.34 8.18 -23.25
N GLU A 257 -12.07 9.01 -22.50
CA GLU A 257 -11.60 10.33 -22.08
C GLU A 257 -10.42 10.25 -21.11
N TYR A 258 -10.18 9.10 -20.48
CA TYR A 258 -8.95 8.87 -19.69
C TYR A 258 -7.74 8.52 -20.58
N LYS A 259 -7.89 8.35 -21.90
CA LYS A 259 -6.74 8.15 -22.80
C LYS A 259 -5.79 9.35 -22.75
N ASP A 260 -6.36 10.55 -22.69
CA ASP A 260 -5.58 11.79 -22.66
C ASP A 260 -4.81 11.97 -21.35
N CYS A 261 -5.25 11.34 -20.26
CA CYS A 261 -4.53 11.33 -18.98
C CYS A 261 -3.14 10.73 -19.10
N PHE A 262 -2.96 9.76 -20.01
CA PHE A 262 -1.69 9.07 -20.15
C PHE A 262 -0.71 9.80 -21.07
N ILE A 263 -1.15 10.78 -21.86
CA ILE A 263 -0.27 11.50 -22.79
C ILE A 263 0.90 12.18 -22.05
N PRO A 264 0.69 12.96 -20.96
CA PRO A 264 1.80 13.57 -20.23
C PRO A 264 2.74 12.54 -19.60
N ILE A 265 2.20 11.42 -19.10
CA ILE A 265 2.96 10.34 -18.48
C ILE A 265 3.82 9.61 -19.52
N GLN A 266 3.24 9.30 -20.68
CA GLN A 266 3.92 8.68 -21.81
C GLN A 266 4.99 9.60 -22.40
N HIS A 267 4.69 10.90 -22.51
CA HIS A 267 5.66 11.89 -22.97
C HIS A 267 6.85 11.98 -22.02
N PHE A 268 6.63 12.03 -20.71
CA PHE A 268 7.71 11.99 -19.71
C PHE A 268 8.56 10.71 -19.86
N ASN A 269 7.92 9.54 -19.95
CA ASN A 269 8.61 8.27 -20.14
C ASN A 269 9.37 8.20 -21.47
N TRP A 270 8.86 8.83 -22.54
CA TRP A 270 9.54 8.86 -23.83
C TRP A 270 10.79 9.74 -23.78
N MET A 271 10.67 10.95 -23.21
CA MET A 271 11.76 11.91 -23.08
C MET A 271 12.88 11.40 -22.16
N HIS A 272 12.55 10.68 -21.09
CA HIS A 272 13.51 10.29 -20.06
C HIS A 272 13.83 8.79 -19.99
N GLY A 273 13.04 7.93 -20.66
CA GLY A 273 13.20 6.47 -20.64
C GLY A 273 14.04 5.90 -21.79
N ARG A 274 14.13 6.59 -22.94
CA ARG A 274 14.93 6.11 -24.09
C ARG A 274 16.43 6.36 -23.97
N GLU A 275 16.85 7.36 -23.21
CA GLU A 275 18.27 7.74 -23.12
C GLU A 275 19.10 6.79 -22.22
N ASN A 276 18.46 5.96 -21.38
CA ASN A 276 19.16 5.27 -20.28
C ASN A 276 18.93 3.74 -20.17
N GLY A 277 18.28 3.08 -21.14
CA GLY A 277 18.06 1.62 -21.10
C GLY A 277 17.27 1.11 -19.88
N ARG A 278 16.45 1.96 -19.26
CA ARG A 278 15.79 1.66 -17.97
C ARG A 278 14.58 0.74 -18.16
N PRO A 279 14.29 -0.14 -17.18
CA PRO A 279 13.09 -0.96 -17.20
C PRO A 279 11.85 -0.08 -17.25
N ASP A 280 10.85 -0.48 -18.04
CA ASP A 280 9.59 0.24 -18.18
C ASP A 280 8.80 0.14 -16.87
N ILE A 281 8.96 1.14 -16.00
CA ILE A 281 8.11 1.31 -14.80
C ILE A 281 6.71 1.79 -15.22
N GLY A 282 6.56 2.19 -16.50
CA GLY A 282 5.27 2.47 -17.09
C GLY A 282 4.50 1.18 -17.36
N ILE A 283 3.20 1.26 -17.12
CA ILE A 283 2.15 0.27 -17.45
C ILE A 283 2.02 0.07 -18.98
N LYS A 284 3.10 0.17 -19.77
CA LYS A 284 3.07 0.11 -21.24
C LYS A 284 2.69 -1.28 -21.76
N THR A 285 3.09 -2.33 -21.05
CA THR A 285 2.73 -3.74 -21.33
C THR A 285 1.29 -4.09 -20.94
N TYR A 286 0.67 -3.28 -20.08
CA TYR A 286 -0.71 -3.49 -19.62
C TYR A 286 -1.72 -3.17 -20.74
N LEU A 287 -1.43 -2.20 -21.62
CA LEU A 287 -2.37 -1.71 -22.63
C LEU A 287 -2.72 -2.71 -23.74
N GLN A 288 -1.92 -3.76 -23.93
CA GLN A 288 -2.07 -4.70 -25.04
C GLN A 288 -2.70 -6.05 -24.65
N LYS A 289 -2.76 -6.40 -23.35
CA LYS A 289 -3.11 -7.77 -22.90
C LYS A 289 -4.48 -7.93 -22.20
N ILE A 290 -5.21 -6.85 -21.94
CA ILE A 290 -6.42 -6.85 -21.07
C ILE A 290 -7.62 -6.14 -21.68
N THR A 291 -7.52 -5.75 -22.95
CA THR A 291 -8.70 -5.66 -23.81
C THR A 291 -9.10 -7.10 -24.15
N PRO A 292 -10.25 -7.60 -23.67
CA PRO A 292 -10.93 -8.65 -24.41
C PRO A 292 -11.31 -8.06 -25.78
N ASP A 293 -11.19 -8.87 -26.84
CA ASP A 293 -11.84 -8.56 -28.12
C ASP A 293 -13.35 -8.28 -27.92
#